data_AF-A0A453P8L0-F1
#
_entry.id   AF-A0A453P8L0-F1
#
_cell.length_a   1.000
_cell.length_b   1.000
_cell.length_c   1.000
_cell.angle_alpha   90.00
_cell.angle_beta   90.00
_cell.angle_gamma   90.00
#
_symmetry.space_group_name_H-M   'P 1'
#
loop_
_entity.id
_entity.type
_entity.pdbx_description
1 polymer ?
#
loop_
_entity_poly.entity_id
_entity_poly.type
_entity_poly.pdbx_seq_one_letter_code
_entity_poly.pdbx_strand_id
1 'polypeptide(L)'
;MDEVTQAVENLKKEWSQAVEQLEVCIAAIESCGKMGKGTEEAMSLPRLNGSAQDALQLLNALQCRLDLLAEQLPTFEEVQSGQATLGSWKEQYQRLRVNLRSANLQAKANIGKAAQEEV
;
A
#
# COMPACT_ATOMS: atom_id res chain seq x y z
N MET A 1 27.18 10.14 9.50
CA MET A 1 26.31 9.02 9.11
C MET A 1 26.77 8.59 7.73
N ASP A 2 26.93 7.29 7.52
CA ASP A 2 27.33 6.76 6.21
C ASP A 2 26.27 7.06 5.15
N GLU A 3 26.67 7.25 3.89
CA GLU A 3 25.76 7.61 2.79
C GLU A 3 24.73 6.51 2.52
N VAL A 4 25.12 5.23 2.63
CA VAL A 4 24.22 4.08 2.46
C VAL A 4 23.24 4.02 3.61
N THR A 5 23.71 4.19 4.85
CA THR A 5 22.83 4.24 6.03
C THR A 5 21.80 5.37 5.90
N GLN A 6 22.21 6.56 5.45
CA GLN A 6 21.28 7.68 5.24
C GLN A 6 20.26 7.40 4.13
N ALA A 7 20.67 6.74 3.05
CA ALA A 7 19.77 6.33 1.96
C ALA A 7 18.72 5.31 2.44
N VAL A 8 19.11 4.34 3.27
CA VAL A 8 18.21 3.35 3.89
C VAL A 8 17.20 4.05 4.81
N GLU A 9 17.62 5.02 5.62
CA GLU A 9 16.70 5.77 6.49
C GLU A 9 15.69 6.61 5.70
N ASN A 10 16.09 7.20 4.56
CA ASN A 10 15.17 7.90 3.68
C ASN A 10 14.16 6.94 3.03
N LEU A 11 14.63 5.76 2.61
CA LEU A 11 13.80 4.66 2.12
C LEU A 11 12.71 4.25 3.11
N LYS A 12 13.04 4.15 4.39
CA LYS A 12 12.07 3.82 5.44
C LYS A 12 10.99 4.89 5.59
N LYS A 13 11.33 6.16 5.41
CA LYS A 13 10.35 7.26 5.42
C LYS A 13 9.43 7.20 4.19
N GLU A 14 10.02 7.01 3.01
CA GLU A 14 9.27 6.84 1.75
C GLU A 14 8.31 5.64 1.84
N TRP A 15 8.76 4.53 2.43
CA TRP A 15 7.95 3.34 2.66
C TRP A 15 6.73 3.65 3.53
N SER A 16 6.95 4.26 4.70
CA SER A 16 5.85 4.60 5.62
C SER A 16 4.82 5.51 4.97
N GLN A 17 5.25 6.49 4.19
CA GLN A 17 4.34 7.39 3.45
C GLN A 17 3.53 6.65 2.38
N ALA A 18 4.18 5.77 1.62
CA ALA A 18 3.50 4.97 0.59
C ALA A 18 2.50 3.98 1.20
N VAL A 19 2.82 3.39 2.37
CA VAL A 19 1.88 2.55 3.14
C VAL A 19 0.68 3.38 3.59
N GLU A 20 0.89 4.54 4.21
CA GLU A 20 -0.18 5.42 4.68
C GLU A 20 -1.13 5.80 3.53
N GLN A 21 -0.58 6.18 2.38
CA GLN A 21 -1.36 6.50 1.20
C GLN A 21 -2.19 5.31 0.72
N LEU A 22 -1.61 4.11 0.71
CA LEU A 22 -2.32 2.89 0.30
C LEU A 22 -3.44 2.54 1.29
N GLU A 23 -3.19 2.65 2.59
CA GLU A 23 -4.20 2.42 3.62
C GLU A 23 -5.38 3.39 3.50
N VAL A 24 -5.12 4.67 3.22
CA VAL A 24 -6.18 5.66 2.92
C VAL A 24 -6.99 5.26 1.69
N CYS A 25 -6.34 4.82 0.61
CA CYS A 25 -7.04 4.36 -0.59
C CYS A 25 -7.90 3.12 -0.29
N ILE A 26 -7.36 2.14 0.45
CA ILE A 26 -8.09 0.93 0.86
C ILE A 26 -9.33 1.30 1.67
N ALA A 27 -9.19 2.16 2.68
CA ALA A 27 -10.31 2.59 3.51
C ALA A 27 -11.40 3.32 2.71
N ALA A 28 -11.00 4.18 1.76
CA ALA A 28 -11.92 4.87 0.87
C ALA A 28 -12.64 3.91 -0.10
N ILE A 29 -11.96 2.86 -0.56
CA ILE A 29 -12.59 1.80 -1.37
C ILE A 29 -13.59 1.01 -0.51
N GLU A 30 -13.22 0.62 0.71
CA GLU A 30 -14.09 -0.13 1.62
C GLU A 30 -15.36 0.63 2.01
N SER A 31 -15.34 1.96 1.98
CA SER A 31 -16.51 2.79 2.29
C SER A 31 -17.49 2.93 1.11
N CYS A 32 -17.04 2.65 -0.13
CA CYS A 32 -17.91 2.76 -1.31
C CYS A 32 -19.17 1.87 -1.18
N GLY A 33 -20.32 2.47 -1.47
CA GLY A 33 -21.64 1.87 -1.43
C GLY A 33 -22.25 1.74 -0.03
N LYS A 34 -21.58 2.19 1.04
CA LYS A 34 -22.13 2.12 2.42
C LYS A 34 -23.03 3.30 2.79
N MET A 35 -22.92 4.43 2.10
CA MET A 35 -23.61 5.69 2.47
C MET A 35 -24.82 6.04 1.58
N GLY A 36 -25.36 5.08 0.81
CA GLY A 36 -26.50 5.34 -0.08
C GLY A 36 -26.19 6.29 -1.25
N LYS A 37 -24.90 6.40 -1.60
CA LYS A 37 -24.38 7.15 -2.77
C LYS A 37 -23.62 6.22 -3.70
N GLY A 38 -24.17 5.02 -3.93
CA GLY A 38 -23.44 3.93 -4.59
C GLY A 38 -23.00 4.29 -6.00
N THR A 39 -23.81 5.08 -6.71
CA THR A 39 -23.56 5.55 -8.08
C THR A 39 -22.46 6.62 -8.16
N GLU A 40 -22.43 7.59 -7.23
CA GLU A 40 -21.40 8.63 -7.16
C GLU A 40 -20.03 8.06 -6.72
N GLU A 41 -20.04 7.19 -5.73
CA GLU A 41 -18.83 6.54 -5.20
C GLU A 41 -18.24 5.53 -6.21
N ALA A 42 -19.08 4.87 -7.01
CA ALA A 42 -18.65 4.01 -8.10
C ALA A 42 -17.83 4.75 -9.17
N MET A 43 -18.13 6.03 -9.43
CA MET A 43 -17.33 6.84 -10.37
C MET A 43 -15.92 7.13 -9.84
N SER A 44 -15.75 7.18 -8.52
CA SER A 44 -14.45 7.40 -7.88
C SER A 44 -13.61 6.13 -7.74
N LEU A 45 -14.25 4.95 -7.77
CA LEU A 45 -13.61 3.65 -7.55
C LEU A 45 -12.45 3.34 -8.51
N PRO A 46 -12.52 3.60 -9.83
CA PRO A 46 -11.39 3.38 -10.73
C PRO A 46 -10.18 4.26 -10.38
N ARG A 47 -10.42 5.52 -10.00
CA ARG A 47 -9.36 6.45 -9.61
C ARG A 47 -8.69 6.03 -8.30
N LEU A 48 -9.49 5.65 -7.30
CA LEU A 48 -8.98 5.13 -6.02
C LEU A 48 -8.13 3.87 -6.22
N ASN A 49 -8.58 2.96 -7.09
CA ASN A 49 -7.80 1.78 -7.45
C ASN A 49 -6.51 2.13 -8.19
N GLY A 50 -6.53 3.09 -9.12
CA GLY A 50 -5.33 3.60 -9.77
C GLY A 50 -4.29 4.06 -8.75
N SER A 51 -4.69 4.94 -7.83
CA SER A 51 -3.80 5.42 -6.76
C SER A 51 -3.30 4.30 -5.84
N ALA A 52 -4.14 3.31 -5.52
CA ALA A 52 -3.72 2.14 -4.74
C ALA A 52 -2.70 1.26 -5.50
N GLN A 53 -2.86 1.08 -6.81
CA GLN A 53 -1.89 0.35 -7.63
C GLN A 53 -0.57 1.11 -7.75
N ASP A 54 -0.59 2.43 -7.92
CA ASP A 54 0.62 3.26 -7.95
C ASP A 54 1.40 3.16 -6.63
N ALA A 55 0.70 3.20 -5.50
CA ALA A 55 1.32 3.01 -4.18
C ALA A 55 1.90 1.60 -4.03
N LEU A 56 1.21 0.54 -4.48
CA LEU A 56 1.74 -0.82 -4.49
C LEU A 56 2.99 -0.98 -5.38
N GLN A 57 3.00 -0.32 -6.54
CA GLN A 57 4.14 -0.31 -7.45
C GLN A 57 5.35 0.36 -6.78
N LEU A 58 5.12 1.49 -6.10
CA LEU A 58 6.16 2.19 -5.34
C LEU A 58 6.70 1.32 -4.20
N LEU A 59 5.84 0.70 -3.39
CA LEU A 59 6.26 -0.22 -2.32
C LEU A 59 7.11 -1.37 -2.88
N ASN A 60 6.74 -1.94 -4.02
CA ASN A 60 7.54 -2.99 -4.65
C ASN A 60 8.93 -2.49 -5.08
N ALA A 61 9.01 -1.29 -5.67
CA ALA A 61 10.28 -0.68 -6.05
C ALA A 61 11.18 -0.37 -4.82
N LEU A 62 10.59 0.09 -3.72
CA LEU A 62 11.30 0.36 -2.47
C LEU A 62 11.89 -0.92 -1.86
N GLN A 63 11.16 -2.05 -1.91
CA GLN A 63 11.69 -3.35 -1.49
C GLN A 63 12.92 -3.75 -2.29
N CYS A 64 12.89 -3.63 -3.62
CA CYS A 64 14.06 -3.92 -4.46
C CYS A 64 15.24 -2.99 -4.13
N ARG A 65 14.98 -1.70 -3.85
CA ARG A 65 16.03 -0.74 -3.50
C ARG A 65 16.63 -1.02 -2.13
N LEU A 66 15.80 -1.42 -1.15
CA LEU A 66 16.28 -1.82 0.18
C LEU A 66 17.12 -3.11 0.11
N ASP A 67 16.71 -4.09 -0.68
CA ASP A 67 17.46 -5.35 -0.88
C ASP A 67 18.90 -5.07 -1.34
N LEU A 68 19.05 -4.21 -2.35
CA LEU A 68 20.36 -3.80 -2.87
C LEU A 68 21.20 -3.00 -1.85
N LEU A 69 20.57 -2.10 -1.09
CA LEU A 69 21.29 -1.24 -0.15
C LEU A 69 21.63 -1.95 1.16
N ALA A 70 20.81 -2.92 1.58
CA ALA A 70 21.03 -3.66 2.81
C ALA A 70 22.36 -4.42 2.78
N GLU A 71 22.78 -4.95 1.63
CA GLU A 71 24.07 -5.62 1.46
C GLU A 71 25.27 -4.66 1.51
N GLN A 72 25.03 -3.36 1.26
CA GLN A 72 26.07 -2.33 1.22
C GLN A 72 26.23 -1.58 2.54
N LEU A 73 25.45 -1.94 3.57
CA LEU A 73 25.55 -1.31 4.87
C LEU A 73 26.92 -1.58 5.51
N PRO A 74 27.49 -0.59 6.23
CA PRO A 74 28.92 -0.62 6.58
C PRO A 74 29.24 -1.64 7.68
N THR A 75 28.24 -2.11 8.44
CA THR A 75 28.42 -3.09 9.51
C THR A 75 27.52 -4.31 9.32
N PHE A 76 27.99 -5.46 9.80
CA PHE A 76 27.20 -6.70 9.78
C PHE A 76 25.86 -6.56 10.52
N GLU A 77 25.83 -5.83 11.63
CA GLU A 77 24.59 -5.57 12.38
C GLU A 77 23.59 -4.76 11.56
N GLU A 78 24.06 -3.72 10.86
CA GLU A 78 23.21 -2.93 9.97
C GLU A 78 22.71 -3.76 8.77
N VAL A 79 23.56 -4.59 8.16
CA VAL A 79 23.14 -5.52 7.09
C VAL A 79 22.01 -6.43 7.58
N GLN A 80 22.17 -7.06 8.76
CA GLN A 80 21.16 -7.92 9.36
C GLN A 80 19.86 -7.17 9.68
N SER A 81 19.97 -5.94 10.18
CA SER A 81 18.83 -5.05 10.42
C SER A 81 18.09 -4.68 9.13
N GLY A 82 18.83 -4.39 8.06
CA GLY A 82 18.29 -4.14 6.72
C GLY A 82 17.54 -5.34 6.17
N GLN A 83 18.10 -6.54 6.27
CA GLN A 83 17.46 -7.80 5.85
C GLN A 83 16.20 -8.12 6.67
N ALA A 84 16.23 -7.90 7.99
CA ALA A 84 15.05 -8.04 8.84
C ALA A 84 13.94 -7.04 8.46
N THR A 85 14.33 -5.80 8.14
CA THR A 85 13.40 -4.77 7.65
C THR A 85 12.78 -5.18 6.31
N LEU A 86 13.57 -5.71 5.38
CA LEU A 86 13.07 -6.20 4.10
C LEU A 86 12.07 -7.35 4.28
N GLY A 87 12.31 -8.25 5.23
CA GLY A 87 11.38 -9.31 5.62
C GLY A 87 10.02 -8.75 6.08
N SER A 88 10.04 -7.77 7.00
CA SER A 88 8.80 -7.15 7.49
C SER A 88 8.06 -6.38 6.40
N TRP A 89 8.79 -5.71 5.48
CA TRP A 89 8.20 -5.03 4.33
C TRP A 89 7.49 -5.99 3.39
N LYS A 90 8.09 -7.16 3.10
CA LYS A 90 7.46 -8.20 2.27
C LYS A 90 6.15 -8.69 2.90
N GLU A 91 6.12 -8.94 4.20
CA GLU A 91 4.91 -9.35 4.91
C GLU A 91 3.82 -8.27 4.88
N GLN A 92 4.19 -7.02 5.20
CA GLN A 92 3.27 -5.89 5.18
C GLN A 92 2.70 -5.66 3.78
N TYR A 93 3.55 -5.75 2.74
CA TYR A 93 3.13 -5.63 1.35
C TYR A 93 2.10 -6.69 0.96
N GLN A 94 2.31 -7.96 1.31
CA GLN A 94 1.30 -9.00 1.02
C GLN A 94 0.01 -8.76 1.78
N ARG A 95 0.07 -8.31 3.05
CA ARG A 95 -1.12 -7.94 3.82
C ARG A 95 -1.91 -6.82 3.15
N LEU A 96 -1.23 -5.74 2.74
CA LEU A 96 -1.85 -4.61 2.04
C LEU A 96 -2.50 -5.04 0.71
N ARG A 97 -1.87 -5.95 -0.05
CA ARG A 97 -2.46 -6.52 -1.28
C ARG A 97 -3.74 -7.31 -1.00
N VAL A 98 -3.74 -8.13 0.05
CA VAL A 98 -4.92 -8.90 0.45
C VAL A 98 -6.04 -7.95 0.89
N ASN A 99 -5.72 -6.95 1.70
CA ASN A 99 -6.68 -5.93 2.15
C ASN A 99 -7.29 -5.17 0.96
N LEU A 100 -6.47 -4.71 0.01
CA LEU A 100 -6.97 -4.03 -1.20
C LEU A 100 -7.93 -4.93 -2.01
N ARG A 101 -7.63 -6.22 -2.15
CA ARG A 101 -8.53 -7.17 -2.83
C ARG A 101 -9.85 -7.33 -2.07
N SER A 102 -9.78 -7.50 -0.75
CA SER A 102 -10.97 -7.59 0.11
C SER A 102 -11.84 -6.34 0.00
N ALA A 103 -11.22 -5.16 0.08
CA ALA A 103 -11.87 -3.87 -0.07
C ALA A 103 -12.62 -3.74 -1.39
N ASN A 104 -11.99 -4.13 -2.51
CA ASN A 104 -12.61 -4.11 -3.82
C ASN A 104 -13.81 -5.07 -3.93
N LEU A 105 -13.72 -6.26 -3.34
CA LEU A 105 -14.84 -7.21 -3.32
C LEU A 105 -16.02 -6.65 -2.52
N GLN A 106 -15.75 -6.03 -1.37
CA GLN A 106 -16.79 -5.38 -0.55
C GLN A 106 -17.41 -4.19 -1.28
N ALA A 107 -16.60 -3.29 -1.85
CA ALA A 107 -17.06 -2.14 -2.61
C ALA A 107 -18.01 -2.56 -3.74
N LYS A 108 -17.63 -3.59 -4.51
CA LYS A 108 -18.45 -4.14 -5.59
C LYS A 108 -19.80 -4.67 -5.08
N ALA A 109 -19.80 -5.38 -3.96
CA ALA A 109 -21.03 -5.90 -3.36
C ALA A 109 -21.94 -4.77 -2.86
N ASN A 110 -21.37 -3.75 -2.21
CA ASN A 110 -22.14 -2.63 -1.66
C ASN A 110 -22.73 -1.74 -2.76
N ILE A 111 -21.94 -1.39 -3.77
CA ILE A 111 -22.41 -0.62 -4.94
C ILE A 111 -23.54 -1.37 -5.65
N GLY A 112 -23.41 -2.70 -5.81
CA GLY A 112 -24.44 -3.53 -6.41
C GLY A 112 -25.77 -3.50 -5.65
N LYS A 113 -25.72 -3.47 -4.31
CA LYS A 113 -26.92 -3.32 -3.46
C LYS A 113 -27.52 -1.92 -3.56
N ALA A 114 -26.69 -0.88 -3.42
CA ALA A 114 -27.15 0.51 -3.50
C ALA A 114 -27.83 0.80 -4.85
N ALA A 115 -27.28 0.28 -5.96
CA ALA A 115 -27.90 0.43 -7.28
C ALA A 115 -29.26 -0.27 -7.42
N GLN A 116 -29.56 -1.29 -6.59
CA GLN A 116 -30.89 -1.93 -6.56
C GLN A 116 -31.89 -1.17 -5.68
N GLU A 117 -31.41 -0.42 -4.69
CA GLU A 117 -32.24 0.38 -3.77
C GLU A 117 -32.55 1.78 -4.36
N GLU A 118 -31.74 2.27 -5.30
CA GLU A 118 -31.94 3.53 -6.02
C GLU A 118 -32.94 3.42 -7.21
N VAL A 119 -33.47 2.22 -7.51
CA VAL A 119 -34.40 1.92 -8.64
C VAL A 119 -35.82 1.71 -8.15
#